data_AF-A0A327Z717-F1
#
_entry.id   AF-A0A327Z717-F1
#
_cell.length_a   1.000
_cell.length_b   1.000
_cell.length_c   1.000
_cell.angle_alpha   90.00
_cell.angle_beta   90.00
_cell.angle_gamma   90.00
#
_symmetry.space_group_name_H-M   'P 1'
#
loop_
_entity.id
_entity.type
_entity.pdbx_description
1 polymer ?
#
loop_
_entity_poly.entity_id
_entity_poly.type
_entity_poly.pdbx_seq_one_letter_code
_entity_poly.pdbx_strand_id
1 'polypeptide(L)'
;MTGETLMDGDEVGARLRRWRLRRGLTQRVLGELAGYTQGYIAQIENGLAPLDRRATRESLARVLQIPVGELTDRPGDDRRLVPGR
;
A
#
# COMPACT_ATOMS: atom_id res chain seq x y z
N MET A 1 -0.83 22.66 15.44
CA MET A 1 -1.80 21.67 14.92
C MET A 1 -1.04 20.69 14.05
N THR A 2 -0.56 19.59 14.62
CA THR A 2 0.02 18.46 13.87
C THR A 2 -0.60 17.19 14.44
N GLY A 3 -1.82 16.92 13.99
CA GLY A 3 -2.59 15.72 14.35
C GLY A 3 -2.73 14.76 13.17
N GLU A 4 -1.74 14.73 12.26
CA GLU A 4 -1.84 14.01 10.98
C GLU A 4 -1.42 12.52 11.10
N THR A 5 -0.48 12.18 12.00
CA THR A 5 0.20 10.88 11.97
C THR A 5 -0.61 9.66 12.45
N LEU A 6 -1.75 9.83 13.13
CA LEU A 6 -2.44 8.70 13.77
C LEU A 6 -3.64 8.15 12.98
N MET A 7 -4.13 8.86 11.95
CA MET A 7 -5.26 8.38 11.13
C MET A 7 -4.82 7.76 9.79
N ASP A 8 -3.58 8.02 9.34
CA ASP A 8 -3.05 7.51 8.07
C ASP A 8 -2.91 5.96 8.05
N GLY A 9 -2.52 5.35 9.17
CA GLY A 9 -2.21 3.92 9.24
C GLY A 9 -3.43 3.04 8.96
N ASP A 10 -4.57 3.39 9.55
CA ASP A 10 -5.84 2.66 9.39
C ASP A 10 -6.41 2.81 7.98
N GLU A 11 -6.31 4.01 7.40
CA GLU A 11 -6.77 4.24 6.03
C GLU A 11 -5.90 3.54 4.98
N VAL A 12 -4.58 3.50 5.18
CA VAL A 12 -3.65 2.79 4.28
C VAL A 12 -3.87 1.28 4.34
N GLY A 13 -4.06 0.71 5.53
CA GLY A 13 -4.39 -0.72 5.70
C GLY A 13 -5.69 -1.11 5.00
N ALA A 14 -6.75 -0.33 5.20
CA ALA A 14 -8.03 -0.53 4.52
C ALA A 14 -7.90 -0.43 3.00
N ARG A 15 -7.06 0.48 2.51
CA ARG A 15 -6.80 0.69 1.07
C ARG A 15 -6.03 -0.46 0.45
N LEU A 16 -5.01 -0.96 1.14
CA LEU A 16 -4.29 -2.17 0.73
C LEU A 16 -5.27 -3.33 0.54
N ARG A 17 -6.16 -3.53 1.51
CA ARG A 17 -7.20 -4.56 1.45
C ARG A 17 -8.13 -4.39 0.25
N ARG A 18 -8.59 -3.17 -0.02
CA ARG A 18 -9.46 -2.88 -1.18
C ARG A 18 -8.80 -3.28 -2.49
N TRP A 19 -7.55 -2.87 -2.71
CA TRP A 19 -6.81 -3.22 -3.93
C TRP A 19 -6.51 -4.70 -4.03
N ARG A 20 -6.13 -5.36 -2.93
CA ARG A 20 -5.92 -6.81 -2.90
C ARG A 20 -7.18 -7.57 -3.34
N LEU A 21 -8.34 -7.20 -2.80
CA LEU A 21 -9.61 -7.84 -3.13
C LEU A 21 -10.02 -7.59 -4.59
N ARG A 22 -9.79 -6.37 -5.13
CA ARG A 22 -10.01 -6.08 -6.57
C ARG A 22 -9.16 -6.94 -7.51
N ARG A 23 -7.97 -7.37 -7.05
CA ARG A 23 -7.09 -8.28 -7.78
C ARG A 23 -7.41 -9.77 -7.53
N GLY A 24 -8.41 -10.09 -6.71
CA GLY A 24 -8.78 -11.46 -6.37
C GLY A 24 -7.72 -12.20 -5.55
N LEU A 25 -6.82 -11.48 -4.88
CA LEU A 25 -5.71 -12.10 -4.15
C LEU A 25 -6.10 -12.39 -2.70
N THR A 26 -5.68 -13.54 -2.17
CA THR A 26 -5.67 -13.77 -0.72
C THR A 26 -4.52 -13.02 -0.07
N GLN A 27 -4.58 -12.81 1.25
CA GLN A 27 -3.45 -12.20 1.98
C GLN A 27 -2.15 -13.01 1.82
N ARG A 28 -2.28 -14.35 1.80
CA ARG A 28 -1.15 -15.25 1.56
C ARG A 28 -0.54 -15.03 0.19
N VAL A 29 -1.35 -15.02 -0.87
CA VAL A 29 -0.87 -14.82 -2.24
C VAL A 29 -0.24 -13.44 -2.42
N LEU A 30 -0.84 -12.37 -1.87
CA LEU A 30 -0.23 -11.05 -1.91
C LEU A 30 1.13 -11.04 -1.20
N GLY A 31 1.21 -11.65 -0.01
CA GLY A 31 2.45 -11.76 0.74
C GLY A 31 3.53 -12.48 -0.07
N GLU A 32 3.25 -13.68 -0.56
CA GLU A 32 4.17 -14.49 -1.36
C GLU A 32 4.71 -13.72 -2.57
N LEU A 33 3.83 -13.07 -3.34
CA LEU A 33 4.21 -12.28 -4.51
C LEU A 33 5.04 -11.02 -4.15
N ALA A 34 4.79 -10.43 -2.99
CA ALA A 34 5.47 -9.21 -2.53
C ALA A 34 6.72 -9.49 -1.68
N GLY A 35 7.03 -10.76 -1.39
CA GLY A 35 8.16 -11.16 -0.53
C GLY A 35 7.90 -11.02 0.97
N TYR A 36 6.65 -11.14 1.40
CA TYR A 36 6.22 -11.01 2.80
C TYR A 36 5.36 -12.18 3.28
N THR A 37 5.22 -12.32 4.60
CA THR A 37 4.35 -13.34 5.18
C THR A 37 2.88 -12.92 5.10
N GLN A 38 1.96 -13.90 5.08
CA GLN A 38 0.52 -13.64 5.17
C GLN A 38 0.17 -12.83 6.44
N GLY A 39 0.80 -13.15 7.56
CA GLY A 39 0.57 -12.46 8.84
C GLY A 39 0.99 -10.99 8.79
N TYR A 40 2.09 -10.67 8.10
CA TYR A 40 2.50 -9.27 7.93
C TYR A 40 1.49 -8.47 7.09
N ILE A 41 0.97 -9.06 6.01
CA ILE A 41 -0.11 -8.45 5.23
C ILE A 41 -1.36 -8.22 6.11
N ALA A 42 -1.74 -9.20 6.92
CA ALA A 42 -2.87 -9.07 7.83
C ALA A 42 -2.64 -7.96 8.87
N GLN A 43 -1.43 -7.83 9.42
CA GLN A 43 -1.11 -6.75 10.36
C GLN A 43 -1.25 -5.37 9.69
N ILE A 44 -0.75 -5.20 8.46
CA ILE A 44 -0.90 -3.94 7.72
C ILE A 44 -2.38 -3.64 7.46
N GLU A 45 -3.14 -4.62 6.96
CA GLU A 45 -4.56 -4.42 6.62
C GLU A 45 -5.45 -4.07 7.82
N ASN A 46 -5.03 -4.44 9.04
CA ASN A 46 -5.74 -4.15 10.28
C ASN A 46 -5.13 -2.98 11.07
N GLY A 47 -4.20 -2.21 10.49
CA GLY A 47 -3.55 -1.07 11.15
C GLY A 47 -2.56 -1.45 12.26
N LEU A 48 -2.26 -2.75 12.43
CA LEU A 48 -1.35 -3.26 13.46
C LEU A 48 0.13 -3.14 13.08
N ALA A 49 0.43 -2.97 11.80
CA ALA A 49 1.77 -2.69 11.31
C ALA A 49 1.75 -1.49 10.34
N PRO A 50 2.64 -0.50 10.54
CA PRO A 50 2.71 0.65 9.64
C PRO A 50 3.28 0.24 8.28
N LEU A 51 2.86 0.96 7.23
CA LEU A 51 3.39 0.86 5.88
C LEU A 51 4.33 2.03 5.55
N ASP A 52 5.36 2.19 6.37
CA ASP A 52 6.32 3.31 6.32
C ASP A 52 7.48 3.05 5.35
N ARG A 53 7.95 1.80 5.28
CA ARG A 53 9.11 1.41 4.45
C ARG A 53 8.80 1.58 2.96
N ARG A 54 9.65 2.35 2.28
CA ARG A 54 9.57 2.60 0.82
C ARG A 54 9.58 1.29 0.02
N ALA A 55 10.49 0.38 0.34
CA ALA A 55 10.60 -0.92 -0.34
C ALA A 55 9.31 -1.76 -0.21
N THR A 56 8.66 -1.74 0.95
CA THR A 56 7.38 -2.44 1.16
C THR A 56 6.28 -1.85 0.30
N ARG A 57 6.17 -0.51 0.27
CA ARG A 57 5.21 0.20 -0.57
C ARG A 57 5.40 -0.11 -2.06
N GLU A 58 6.64 -0.04 -2.54
CA GLU A 58 6.97 -0.34 -3.94
C GLU A 58 6.68 -1.80 -4.31
N SER A 59 7.00 -2.76 -3.43
CA SER A 59 6.74 -4.18 -3.68
C SER A 59 5.23 -4.46 -3.76
N LEU A 60 4.45 -3.96 -2.79
CA LEU A 60 3.00 -4.13 -2.79
C LEU A 60 2.34 -3.44 -3.98
N ALA A 61 2.74 -2.20 -4.29
CA ALA A 61 2.23 -1.46 -5.45
C ALA A 61 2.53 -2.18 -6.77
N ARG A 62 3.73 -2.77 -6.90
CA ARG A 62 4.12 -3.58 -8.07
C ARG A 62 3.21 -4.80 -8.20
N VAL A 63 2.98 -5.58 -7.14
CA VAL A 63 2.12 -6.77 -7.21
C VAL A 63 0.66 -6.39 -7.51
N LEU A 64 0.18 -5.31 -6.90
CA LEU A 64 -1.17 -4.79 -7.11
C LEU A 64 -1.34 -4.05 -8.43
N GLN A 65 -0.24 -3.82 -9.17
CA GLN A 65 -0.21 -3.11 -10.44
C GLN A 65 -0.91 -1.74 -10.33
N ILE A 66 -0.48 -0.95 -9.34
CA ILE A 66 -0.93 0.43 -9.08
C ILE A 66 0.28 1.33 -8.80
N PRO A 67 0.17 2.65 -9.02
CA PRO A 67 1.15 3.61 -8.51
C PRO A 67 1.29 3.54 -6.98
N VAL A 68 2.47 3.87 -6.45
CA VAL A 68 2.69 3.88 -4.99
C VAL A 68 1.79 4.91 -4.27
N GLY A 69 1.51 6.05 -4.92
CA GLY A 69 0.60 7.08 -4.40
C GLY A 69 -0.82 6.57 -4.13
N GLU A 70 -1.31 5.62 -4.94
CA GLU A 70 -2.62 4.97 -4.75
C GLU A 70 -2.68 4.11 -3.49
N LEU A 71 -1.54 3.78 -2.88
CA LEU A 71 -1.47 3.02 -1.64
C LEU A 71 -1.38 3.91 -0.39
N THR A 72 -0.78 5.10 -0.50
CA THR A 72 -0.50 5.98 0.63
C THR A 72 -1.34 7.25 0.71
N ASP A 73 -2.19 7.53 -0.27
CA ASP A 73 -2.93 8.80 -0.39
C ASP A 73 -2.10 10.07 -0.35
N ARG A 74 -0.80 9.96 -0.63
CA ARG A 74 0.06 11.12 -0.67
C ARG A 74 -0.01 11.70 -2.08
N PRO A 75 -0.63 12.87 -2.28
CA PRO A 75 -0.48 13.57 -3.55
C PRO A 75 1.01 13.91 -3.71
N GLY A 76 1.68 13.29 -4.68
CA GLY A 76 3.06 13.67 -5.03
C GLY A 76 4.09 12.58 -5.30
N ASP A 77 3.78 11.28 -5.18
CA ASP A 77 4.67 10.21 -5.71
C ASP A 77 4.26 9.73 -7.12
N ASP A 78 3.38 10.50 -7.77
CA ASP A 78 3.27 10.51 -9.22
C ASP A 78 4.42 11.34 -9.75
N ARG A 79 5.55 10.69 -10.05
CA ARG A 79 6.58 11.27 -10.90
C ARG A 79 6.07 11.33 -12.35
N ARG A 80 4.98 12.07 -12.55
CA ARG A 80 4.42 12.52 -13.84
C ARG A 80 5.40 13.53 -14.44
N LEU A 81 6.55 13.03 -14.87
CA LEU A 81 7.12 13.45 -16.15
C LEU A 81 6.26 12.77 -17.22
N VAL A 82 5.61 13.40 -18.20
CA VAL A 82 5.47 14.79 -18.66
C VAL A 82 4.20 14.84 -19.52
N PRO A 83 3.42 15.94 -19.57
CA PRO A 83 2.63 16.26 -20.75
C PRO A 83 3.44 17.22 -21.61
N GLY A 84 3.95 16.77 -22.77
CA GLY A 84 4.69 17.69 -23.64
C GLY A 84 5.41 17.05 -24.83
N ARG A 85 4.61 16.63 -25.82
CA ARG A 85 4.95 16.40 -27.24
C ARG A 85 5.64 15.10 -27.63
#